data_AF-A0A0N0CZ24-F1
#
_entry.id   AF-A0A0N0CZ24-F1
#
_cell.length_a   1.000
_cell.length_b   1.000
_cell.length_c   1.000
_cell.angle_alpha   90.00
_cell.angle_beta   90.00
_cell.angle_gamma   90.00
#
_symmetry.space_group_name_H-M   'P 1'
#
loop_
_entity.id
_entity.type
_entity.pdbx_description
1 polymer ?
#
loop_
_entity_poly.entity_id
_entity_poly.type
_entity_poly.pdbx_seq_one_letter_code
_entity_poly.pdbx_strand_id
1 'polypeptide(L)' 'MERNVLENALRESVRESMNELGWANLAEIGAALRNRGIKYGKLSTFIASFPHIIETRIDNSLSPPVIYARLKQQYQASA' A
#
# COMPACT_ATOMS: atom_id res chain seq x y z
N MET A 1 7.15 -5.56 16.34
CA MET A 1 6.06 -4.62 16.02
C MET A 1 4.82 -5.43 15.74
N GLU A 2 3.68 -5.05 16.30
CA GLU A 2 2.45 -5.81 16.14
C GLU A 2 1.88 -5.69 14.72
N ARG A 3 1.19 -6.74 14.27
CA ARG A 3 0.61 -6.79 12.91
C ARG A 3 -0.40 -5.67 12.67
N ASN A 4 -1.19 -5.30 13.67
CA ASN A 4 -2.17 -4.22 13.58
C ASN A 4 -1.50 -2.84 13.42
N VAL A 5 -0.34 -2.62 14.05
CA VAL A 5 0.44 -1.39 13.88
C VAL A 5 0.97 -1.29 12.44
N LEU A 6 1.48 -2.39 11.90
CA LEU A 6 1.95 -2.44 10.51
C LEU A 6 0.81 -2.24 9.50
N GLU A 7 -0.35 -2.86 9.76
CA GLU A 7 -1.55 -2.69 8.94
C GLU A 7 -2.04 -1.24 8.95
N ASN A 8 -2.13 -0.61 10.12
CA ASN A 8 -2.56 0.79 10.22
C ASN A 8 -1.58 1.73 9.53
N ALA A 9 -0.27 1.55 9.76
CA ALA A 9 0.75 2.34 9.08
C ALA A 9 0.67 2.18 7.56
N LEU A 10 0.43 0.97 7.06
CA LEU A 10 0.23 0.73 5.63
C LEU A 10 -1.02 1.42 5.09
N ARG A 11 -2.15 1.38 5.82
CA ARG A 11 -3.37 2.08 5.42
C ARG A 11 -3.16 3.58 5.32
N GLU A 12 -2.50 4.17 6.29
CA GLU A 12 -2.19 5.60 6.32
C GLU A 12 -1.24 5.98 5.18
N SER A 13 -0.14 5.24 5.01
CA SER A 13 0.81 5.46 3.92
C SER A 13 0.16 5.38 2.54
N VAL A 14 -0.79 4.47 2.33
CA VAL A 14 -1.52 4.40 1.04
C VAL A 14 -2.46 5.59 0.85
N ARG A 15 -3.18 6.00 1.90
CA ARG A 15 -4.10 7.16 1.82
C ARG A 15 -3.37 8.48 1.55
N GLU A 16 -2.15 8.63 2.05
CA GLU A 16 -1.34 9.84 1.83
C GLU A 16 -0.70 9.88 0.44
N SER A 17 -0.49 8.71 -0.18
CA SER A 17 0.15 8.60 -1.49
C SER A 17 -0.83 8.30 -2.62
N MET A 18 -2.14 8.22 -2.36
CA MET A 18 -3.11 7.88 -3.40
C MET A 18 -3.47 9.09 -4.27
N ASN A 19 -3.60 8.84 -5.57
CA ASN A 19 -4.18 9.79 -6.50
C ASN A 19 -5.72 9.83 -6.39
N GLU A 20 -6.36 10.67 -7.22
CA GLU A 20 -7.82 10.85 -7.26
C GLU A 20 -8.59 9.55 -7.58
N LEU A 21 -7.93 8.55 -8.18
CA LEU A 21 -8.50 7.24 -8.48
C LEU A 21 -8.25 6.20 -7.37
N GLY A 22 -7.65 6.62 -6.26
CA GLY A 22 -7.33 5.79 -5.10
C GLY A 22 -6.08 4.92 -5.28
N TRP A 23 -5.29 5.11 -6.34
CA TRP A 23 -4.06 4.35 -6.56
C TRP A 23 -2.83 5.14 -6.11
N ALA A 24 -1.95 4.49 -5.36
CA ALA A 24 -0.69 5.04 -4.89
C ALA A 24 0.50 4.32 -5.55
N ASN A 25 1.55 5.06 -5.92
CA ASN A 25 2.78 4.46 -6.42
C ASN A 25 3.45 3.66 -5.28
N LEU A 26 3.86 2.43 -5.56
CA LEU A 26 4.49 1.56 -4.56
C LEU A 26 5.77 2.19 -3.97
N ALA A 27 6.55 2.93 -4.76
CA ALA A 27 7.73 3.63 -4.27
C ALA A 27 7.39 4.71 -3.22
N GLU A 28 6.29 5.44 -3.43
CA GLU A 28 5.81 6.49 -2.52
C GLU A 28 5.31 5.90 -1.20
N ILE A 29 4.55 4.80 -1.27
CA ILE A 29 4.13 4.04 -0.07
C ILE A 29 5.34 3.61 0.74
N GLY A 30 6.39 3.11 0.07
CA GLY A 30 7.64 2.73 0.73
C GLY A 30 8.32 3.89 1.46
N ALA A 31 8.37 5.06 0.82
CA ALA A 31 8.92 6.27 1.44
C ALA A 31 8.09 6.69 2.68
N ALA A 32 6.76 6.70 2.56
CA ALA A 32 5.86 7.03 3.67
C ALA A 32 6.01 6.05 4.86
N LEU A 33 6.10 4.74 4.60
CA LEU A 33 6.34 3.73 5.63
C LEU A 33 7.67 3.96 6.36
N ARG A 34 8.73 4.27 5.62
CA ARG A 34 10.05 4.57 6.21
C ARG A 34 10.03 5.82 7.06
N ASN A 35 9.33 6.87 6.62
CA ASN A 35 9.16 8.11 7.39
C ASN A 35 8.41 7.87 8.70
N ARG A 36 7.53 6.87 8.75
CA ARG A 36 6.85 6.40 9.97
C ARG A 36 7.71 5.48 10.85
N GLY A 37 8.96 5.24 10.49
CA GLY A 37 9.86 4.33 11.20
C GLY A 37 9.55 2.85 11.00
N ILE A 38 8.70 2.49 10.03
CA ILE A 38 8.39 1.09 9.72
C ILE A 38 9.58 0.46 9.02
N LYS A 39 10.15 -0.55 9.67
CA LYS A 39 11.24 -1.36 9.10
C LYS A 39 10.65 -2.58 8.40
N TYR A 40 10.91 -2.69 7.11
CA TYR A 40 10.55 -3.84 6.29
C TYR A 40 11.76 -4.25 5.43
N GLY A 41 11.82 -5.53 5.05
CA GLY A 41 12.85 -6.02 4.13
C GLY A 41 12.57 -5.57 2.69
N LYS A 42 11.99 -6.47 1.90
CA LYS A 42 11.50 -6.15 0.55
C LYS A 42 10.09 -5.58 0.63
N LEU A 43 9.88 -4.41 0.02
CA LEU A 43 8.56 -3.74 0.03
C LEU A 43 7.47 -4.61 -0.63
N SER A 44 7.79 -5.26 -1.75
CA SER A 44 6.85 -6.17 -2.42
C SER A 44 6.39 -7.31 -1.50
N THR A 45 7.31 -7.92 -0.76
CA THR A 45 7.00 -8.97 0.24
C THR A 45 6.18 -8.41 1.40
N PHE A 46 6.50 -7.20 1.87
CA PHE A 46 5.72 -6.55 2.93
C PHE A 46 4.27 -6.33 2.51
N ILE A 47 4.04 -5.73 1.33
CA ILE A 47 2.70 -5.52 0.80
C ILE A 47 1.96 -6.84 0.58
N ALA A 48 2.62 -7.86 0.03
CA ALA A 48 2.03 -9.18 -0.18
C ALA A 48 1.58 -9.88 1.11
N SER A 49 2.06 -9.43 2.28
CA SER A 49 1.62 -9.96 3.59
C SER A 49 0.27 -9.39 4.08
N PHE A 50 -0.28 -8.40 3.38
CA PHE A 50 -1.58 -7.76 3.67
C PHE A 50 -2.59 -7.89 2.51
N PRO A 51 -2.82 -9.11 1.97
CA PRO A 51 -3.67 -9.29 0.80
C PRO A 51 -5.16 -9.02 1.09
N HIS A 52 -5.57 -9.01 2.36
CA HIS A 52 -6.94 -8.74 2.78
C HIS A 52 -7.31 -7.25 2.71
N ILE A 53 -6.33 -6.35 2.61
CA ILE A 53 -6.56 -4.89 2.65
C ILE A 53 -5.97 -4.13 1.47
N ILE A 54 -5.01 -4.72 0.76
CA ILE A 54 -4.36 -4.09 -0.39
C ILE A 54 -4.56 -4.92 -1.65
N GLU A 55 -4.81 -4.22 -2.74
CA GLU A 55 -4.66 -4.74 -4.09
C GLU A 55 -3.51 -4.03 -4.81
N THR A 56 -2.84 -4.72 -5.71
CA THR A 56 -1.72 -4.17 -6.50
C THR A 56 -1.97 -4.37 -8.00
N ARG A 57 -1.42 -3.46 -8.81
CA ARG A 57 -1.37 -3.59 -10.27
C ARG A 57 -0.01 -3.15 -10.78
N ILE A 58 0.40 -3.70 -11.91
CA ILE A 58 1.63 -3.31 -12.60
C ILE A 58 1.24 -2.54 -13.85
N ASP A 59 1.79 -1.35 -14.00
CA ASP A 59 1.73 -0.57 -15.22
C ASP A 59 2.99 -0.84 -16.06
N ASN A 60 2.81 -1.61 -17.13
CA ASN A 60 3.87 -1.95 -18.08
C ASN A 60 3.96 -0.94 -19.25
N SER A 61 3.13 0.11 -19.26
CA SER A 61 3.23 1.17 -20.28
C SER A 61 4.43 2.09 -20.04
N LEU A 62 4.99 2.07 -18.83
CA LEU A 62 6.16 2.83 -18.40
C LEU A 62 7.42 1.96 -18.38
N SER A 63 8.58 2.58 -18.59
CA SER A 63 9.89 1.92 -18.47
C SER A 63 10.78 2.72 -17.50
N PRO A 64 11.14 2.16 -16.32
CA PRO A 64 10.77 0.82 -15.84
C PRO A 64 9.27 0.70 -15.49
N PRO A 65 8.71 -0.52 -15.45
CA PRO A 65 7.34 -0.75 -15.01
C PRO A 65 7.10 -0.21 -13.60
N VAL A 66 5.93 0.41 -13.40
CA VAL A 66 5.54 0.98 -12.11
C VAL A 66 4.49 0.11 -11.45
N ILE A 67 4.67 -0.20 -10.18
CA ILE A 67 3.67 -0.92 -9.39
C ILE A 67 2.84 0.10 -8.63
N TYR A 68 1.52 -0.03 -8.71
CA TYR A 68 0.58 0.74 -7.93
C TYR A 68 -0.12 -0.16 -6.91
N ALA A 69 -0.51 0.41 -5.78
CA ALA A 69 -1.32 -0.25 -4.77
C ALA A 69 -2.51 0.62 -4.36
N ARG A 70 -3.60 -0.02 -3.95
CA ARG A 70 -4.81 0.64 -3.45
C ARG A 70 -5.38 -0.14 -2.27
N LEU A 71 -6.06 0.57 -1.37
CA LEU A 71 -6.86 -0.07 -0.32
C LEU A 71 -8.09 -0.74 -0.93
N LYS A 72 -8.27 -2.02 -0.63
CA LYS A 72 -9.54 -2.70 -0.90
C LYS A 72 -10.64 -1.98 -0.14
N GLN A 73 -11.73 -1.66 -0.83
CA GLN A 73 -12.94 -1.19 -0.15
C GLN A 73 -13.34 -2.28 0.84
N GLN A 74 -13.35 -1.96 2.14
CA GLN A 74 -14.07 -2.78 3.08
C GLN A 74 -15.53 -2.70 2.66
N TYR A 75 -16.07 -3.82 2.20
CA TYR A 75 -17.50 -3.97 2.02
C TYR A 75 -18.12 -3.84 3.42
N GLN A 76 -18.46 -2.62 3.81
CA GLN A 76 -19.41 -2.42 4.89
C GLN A 76 -20.76 -2.67 4.25
N ALA A 77 -21.29 -3.88 4.44
CA ALA A 77 -22.71 -4.08 4.28
C ALA A 77 -23.38 -3.08 5.22
N SER A 78 -23.95 -2.03 4.66
CA SER A 78 -24.82 -1.11 5.40
C SER A 78 -25.99 -1.96 5.90
N ALA A 79 -26.05 -2.15 7.22
CA ALA A 79 -27.21 -2.72 7.89
C ALA A 79 -28.39 -1.74 7.84
#